data_AF-A0A7R9WET2-F1
#
_entry.id   AF-A0A7R9WET2-F1
#
_cell.length_a   1.000
_cell.length_b   1.000
_cell.length_c   1.000
_cell.angle_alpha   90.00
_cell.angle_beta   90.00
_cell.angle_gamma   90.00
#
_symmetry.space_group_name_H-M   'P 1'
#
loop_
_entity.id
_entity.type
_entity.pdbx_description
1 polymer ?
#
loop_
_entity_poly.entity_id
_entity_poly.type
_entity_poly.pdbx_seq_one_letter_code
_entity_poly.pdbx_strand_id
1 'polypeptide(L)'
;HHYMAEVATAAKLKIEFGSRVASVMSNNGPCVTMDDGSERCARRRVFVGTGLVEKKERALEATGGIPYSKVERGMAFQRCVCIIGNGNSGFEVAQNLYGIADRVIILGREPARLSAVTKYTGDVRAKYLQALENFNGK
;
A
#
# COMPACT_ATOMS: atom_id res chain seq x y z
N HIS A 1 3.38 0.56 14.82
CA HIS A 1 4.75 0.10 14.51
C HIS A 1 5.43 -0.70 15.64
N HIS A 2 4.81 -0.86 16.82
CA HIS A 2 5.39 -1.59 17.97
C HIS A 2 5.83 -3.01 17.63
N TYR A 3 4.96 -3.79 16.98
CA TYR A 3 5.23 -5.18 16.60
C TYR A 3 6.52 -5.35 15.75
N MET A 4 6.73 -4.52 14.73
CA MET A 4 7.92 -4.64 13.88
C MET A 4 9.20 -4.23 14.61
N ALA A 5 9.11 -3.28 15.54
CA ALA A 5 10.24 -2.92 16.39
C ALA A 5 10.60 -4.08 17.33
N GLU A 6 9.61 -4.71 17.97
CA GLU A 6 9.81 -5.90 18.82
C GLU A 6 10.47 -7.05 18.04
N VAL A 7 9.99 -7.31 16.82
CA VAL A 7 10.58 -8.34 15.94
C VAL A 7 12.04 -8.01 15.61
N ALA A 8 12.35 -6.75 15.28
CA ALA A 8 13.72 -6.34 14.99
C ALA A 8 14.64 -6.49 16.21
N THR A 9 14.15 -6.13 17.40
CA THR A 9 14.88 -6.28 18.66
C THR A 9 15.10 -7.76 19.01
N ALA A 10 14.06 -8.59 18.91
CA ALA A 10 14.15 -10.03 19.18
C ALA A 10 15.13 -10.73 18.23
N ALA A 11 15.14 -10.34 16.95
CA ALA A 11 16.05 -10.85 15.94
C ALA A 11 17.44 -10.19 15.97
N LYS A 12 17.69 -9.21 16.86
CA LYS A 12 18.96 -8.46 17.00
C LYS A 12 19.45 -7.89 15.67
N LEU A 13 18.52 -7.36 14.86
CA LEU A 13 18.83 -6.80 13.56
C LEU A 13 19.60 -5.49 13.70
N LYS A 14 20.64 -5.31 12.87
CA LYS A 14 21.39 -4.05 12.76
C LYS A 14 20.69 -3.20 11.69
N ILE A 15 19.93 -2.20 12.12
CA ILE A 15 19.15 -1.32 11.23
C ILE A 15 19.65 0.11 11.41
N GLU A 16 19.95 0.76 10.29
CA GLU A 16 20.27 2.19 10.24
C GLU A 16 19.02 2.92 9.73
N PHE A 17 18.44 3.79 10.57
CA PHE A 17 17.29 4.62 10.21
C PHE A 17 17.75 6.02 9.79
N GLY A 18 16.93 6.69 8.98
CA GLY A 18 17.26 8.03 8.48
C GLY A 18 18.23 8.03 7.29
N SER A 19 18.69 6.86 6.87
CA SER A 19 19.62 6.71 5.73
C SER A 19 18.84 6.39 4.45
N ARG A 20 19.03 7.19 3.39
CA ARG A 20 18.36 7.01 2.10
C ARG A 20 19.35 6.51 1.06
N VAL A 21 19.02 5.40 0.41
CA VAL A 21 19.78 4.89 -0.74
C VAL A 21 19.38 5.65 -2.00
N ALA A 22 20.37 6.22 -2.71
CA ALA A 22 20.20 6.92 -3.97
C ALA A 22 20.32 5.99 -5.18
N SER A 23 21.27 5.06 -5.16
CA SER A 23 21.50 4.11 -6.25
C SER A 23 22.11 2.81 -5.77
N VAL A 24 21.99 1.76 -6.60
CA VAL A 24 22.66 0.47 -6.40
C VAL A 24 23.67 0.30 -7.54
N MET A 25 24.95 0.17 -7.21
CA MET A 25 26.00 -0.04 -8.20
C MET A 25 26.35 -1.52 -8.27
N SER A 26 26.44 -2.07 -9.49
CA SER A 26 26.86 -3.45 -9.73
C SER A 26 28.35 -3.60 -10.03
N ASN A 27 29.01 -2.50 -10.41
CA ASN A 27 30.31 -2.57 -11.10
C ASN A 27 31.48 -2.80 -10.14
N ASN A 28 31.36 -2.37 -8.87
CA ASN A 28 32.38 -2.50 -7.83
C ASN A 28 31.99 -3.52 -6.73
N GLY A 29 31.11 -4.47 -7.06
CA GLY A 29 30.52 -5.39 -6.08
C GLY A 29 29.18 -4.88 -5.53
N PRO A 30 28.59 -5.56 -4.54
CA PRO A 30 27.24 -5.29 -4.06
C PRO A 30 27.23 -4.08 -3.11
N CYS A 31 27.34 -2.89 -3.69
CA CYS A 31 27.39 -1.60 -2.99
C CYS A 31 26.16 -0.74 -3.30
N VAL A 32 25.77 0.06 -2.33
CA VAL A 32 24.73 1.08 -2.48
C VAL A 32 25.33 2.45 -2.18
N THR A 33 24.94 3.44 -2.97
CA THR A 33 25.30 4.84 -2.76
C THR A 33 24.15 5.52 -2.02
N MET A 34 24.48 6.24 -0.96
CA MET A 34 23.54 6.99 -0.14
C MET A 34 23.32 8.40 -0.72
N ASP A 35 22.29 9.09 -0.26
CA ASP A 35 21.99 10.46 -0.71
C ASP A 35 23.04 11.50 -0.28
N ASP A 36 23.73 11.25 0.83
CA ASP A 36 24.90 12.02 1.29
C ASP A 36 26.18 11.74 0.48
N GLY A 37 26.09 10.88 -0.55
CA GLY A 37 27.21 10.47 -1.40
C GLY A 37 28.11 9.40 -0.79
N SER A 38 27.87 8.97 0.45
CA SER A 38 28.62 7.88 1.06
C SER A 38 28.23 6.52 0.47
N GLU A 39 29.13 5.54 0.58
CA GLU A 39 28.88 4.19 0.08
C GLU A 39 28.74 3.19 1.22
N ARG A 40 27.92 2.17 1.01
CA ARG A 40 27.80 1.00 1.89
C ARG A 40 27.91 -0.26 1.04
N CYS A 41 28.91 -1.08 1.33
CA CYS A 41 29.18 -2.30 0.57
C CYS A 41 28.91 -3.55 1.41
N ALA A 42 28.21 -4.50 0.79
CA ALA A 42 28.09 -5.84 1.34
C ALA A 42 29.25 -6.72 0.87
N ARG A 43 29.56 -7.78 1.64
CA ARG A 43 30.60 -8.74 1.25
C ARG A 43 30.18 -9.65 0.08
N ARG A 44 28.88 -9.92 -0.06
CA ARG A 44 28.38 -10.92 -1.02
C ARG A 44 27.15 -10.49 -1.80
N ARG A 45 26.12 -9.96 -1.13
CA ARG A 45 24.82 -9.67 -1.76
C ARG A 45 24.16 -8.46 -1.10
N VAL A 46 23.43 -7.71 -1.92
CA VAL A 46 22.45 -6.72 -1.49
C VAL A 46 21.07 -7.30 -1.77
N PHE A 47 20.20 -7.30 -0.76
CA PHE A 47 18.78 -7.63 -0.92
C PHE A 47 18.00 -6.32 -0.97
N VAL A 48 17.22 -6.14 -2.05
CA VAL A 48 16.44 -4.91 -2.26
C VAL A 48 14.99 -5.17 -1.91
N GLY A 49 14.48 -4.45 -0.93
CA GLY A 49 13.11 -4.55 -0.41
C GLY A 49 12.44 -3.20 -0.30
N THR A 50 12.53 -2.35 -1.33
CA THR A 50 12.02 -0.96 -1.33
C THR A 50 10.49 -0.86 -1.33
N GLY A 51 9.79 -1.99 -1.40
CA GLY A 51 8.34 -2.03 -1.60
C GLY A 51 7.93 -1.54 -2.99
N LEU A 52 6.63 -1.34 -3.16
CA LEU A 52 6.04 -0.76 -4.37
C LEU A 52 5.71 0.70 -4.10
N VAL A 53 6.03 1.57 -5.06
CA VAL A 53 5.67 2.99 -5.01
C VAL A 53 4.30 3.17 -5.62
N GLU A 54 3.44 3.95 -4.96
CA GLU A 54 2.14 4.33 -5.51
C GLU A 54 2.34 5.12 -6.81
N LYS A 55 1.63 4.71 -7.86
CA LYS A 55 1.70 5.37 -9.17
C LYS A 55 0.96 6.71 -9.10
N LYS A 56 1.60 7.77 -9.60
CA LYS A 56 0.94 9.08 -9.77
C LYS A 56 -0.03 9.03 -10.94
N GLU A 57 -1.30 9.28 -10.68
CA GLU A 57 -2.36 9.35 -11.69
C GLU A 57 -2.76 10.80 -11.95
N ARG A 58 -1.96 11.51 -12.77
CA ARG A 58 -2.11 12.95 -13.02
C ARG A 58 -3.50 13.37 -13.47
N ALA A 59 -4.17 12.53 -14.27
CA ALA A 59 -5.52 12.81 -14.74
C ALA A 59 -6.54 12.83 -13.59
N LEU A 60 -6.38 11.94 -12.59
CA LEU A 60 -7.22 11.92 -11.40
C LEU A 60 -6.87 13.08 -10.47
N GLU A 61 -5.58 13.38 -10.28
CA GLU A 61 -5.16 14.53 -9.48
C GLU A 61 -5.70 15.85 -10.07
N ALA A 62 -5.74 15.99 -11.40
CA ALA A 62 -6.28 17.16 -12.08
C ALA A 62 -7.79 17.36 -11.87
N THR A 63 -8.55 16.29 -11.58
CA THR A 63 -9.99 16.37 -11.26
C THR A 63 -10.26 16.47 -9.76
N GLY A 64 -9.22 16.64 -8.94
CA GLY A 64 -9.33 16.72 -7.48
C GLY A 64 -9.29 15.36 -6.77
N GLY A 65 -9.00 14.28 -7.49
CA GLY A 65 -8.73 12.97 -6.92
C GLY A 65 -7.47 12.97 -6.07
N ILE A 66 -7.49 12.22 -4.97
CA ILE A 66 -6.34 12.05 -4.08
C ILE A 66 -5.86 10.59 -4.09
N PRO A 67 -4.54 10.35 -3.98
CA PRO A 67 -4.00 9.02 -3.80
C PRO A 67 -4.48 8.38 -2.49
N TYR A 68 -4.56 7.04 -2.46
CA TYR A 68 -5.10 6.33 -1.29
C TYR A 68 -4.22 6.55 -0.05
N SER A 69 -2.91 6.77 -0.25
CA SER A 69 -1.94 7.06 0.81
C SER A 69 -2.18 8.37 1.56
N LYS A 70 -3.01 9.26 1.00
CA LYS A 70 -3.36 10.56 1.60
C LYS A 70 -4.80 10.62 2.13
N VAL A 71 -5.53 9.51 2.08
CA VAL A 71 -6.91 9.48 2.55
C VAL A 71 -6.94 9.50 4.07
N GLU A 72 -7.58 10.52 4.64
CA GLU A 72 -7.87 10.60 6.06
C GLU A 72 -9.36 10.40 6.31
N ARG A 73 -9.70 9.74 7.42
CA ARG A 73 -11.11 9.45 7.79
C ARG A 73 -11.98 10.70 7.79
N GLY A 74 -11.48 11.81 8.35
CA GLY A 74 -12.22 13.07 8.43
C GLY A 74 -12.63 13.63 7.05
N MET A 75 -11.92 13.28 5.97
CA MET A 75 -12.27 13.72 4.63
C MET A 75 -13.58 13.11 4.12
N ALA A 76 -13.99 11.96 4.68
CA ALA A 76 -15.16 11.20 4.27
C ALA A 76 -16.40 11.45 5.12
N PHE A 77 -16.30 12.19 6.23
CA PHE A 77 -17.40 12.37 7.17
C PHE A 77 -18.62 12.99 6.48
N GLN A 78 -19.75 12.27 6.50
CA GLN A 78 -21.01 12.69 5.86
C GLN A 78 -20.85 13.08 4.38
N ARG A 79 -20.03 12.31 3.65
CA ARG A 79 -19.84 12.50 2.22
C ARG A 79 -20.04 11.20 1.46
N CYS A 80 -20.46 11.34 0.20
CA CYS A 80 -20.41 10.27 -0.78
C CYS A 80 -18.97 10.17 -1.31
N VAL A 81 -18.33 9.03 -1.09
CA VAL A 81 -16.94 8.77 -1.50
C VAL A 81 -16.90 7.79 -2.66
N CYS A 82 -16.19 8.16 -3.72
CA CYS A 82 -15.91 7.29 -4.85
C CYS A 82 -14.43 6.87 -4.83
N ILE A 83 -14.19 5.56 -4.83
CA ILE A 83 -12.87 4.94 -4.86
C ILE A 83 -12.65 4.34 -6.25
N ILE A 84 -11.57 4.74 -6.90
CA ILE A 84 -11.18 4.21 -8.22
C ILE A 84 -10.10 3.15 -8.01
N GLY A 85 -10.43 1.91 -8.38
CA GLY A 85 -9.61 0.72 -8.18
C GLY A 85 -10.23 -0.21 -7.13
N ASN A 86 -10.50 -1.45 -7.54
CA ASN A 86 -11.10 -2.50 -6.70
C ASN A 86 -10.07 -3.57 -6.28
N GLY A 87 -8.82 -3.17 -6.08
CA GLY A 87 -7.78 -4.01 -5.47
C GLY A 87 -7.79 -3.92 -3.94
N ASN A 88 -6.82 -4.57 -3.29
CA ASN A 88 -6.71 -4.58 -1.82
C ASN A 88 -6.76 -3.18 -1.20
N SER A 89 -6.00 -2.22 -1.72
CA SER A 89 -5.98 -0.84 -1.18
C SER A 89 -7.35 -0.16 -1.27
N GLY A 90 -8.09 -0.36 -2.37
CA GLY A 90 -9.42 0.25 -2.54
C GLY A 90 -10.43 -0.31 -1.52
N PHE A 91 -10.42 -1.63 -1.31
CA PHE A 91 -11.26 -2.27 -0.31
C PHE A 91 -10.85 -1.93 1.14
N GLU A 92 -9.55 -1.78 1.42
CA GLU A 92 -9.06 -1.37 2.74
C GLU A 92 -9.46 0.07 3.09
N VAL A 93 -9.39 0.98 2.12
CA VAL A 93 -9.91 2.34 2.27
C VAL A 93 -11.42 2.30 2.48
N ALA A 94 -12.16 1.54 1.66
CA ALA A 94 -13.60 1.45 1.80
C ALA A 94 -14.02 0.99 3.20
N GLN A 95 -13.37 -0.03 3.74
CA GLN A 95 -13.61 -0.52 5.10
C GLN A 95 -13.26 0.52 6.17
N ASN A 96 -12.17 1.27 6.00
CA ASN A 96 -11.79 2.35 6.93
C ASN A 96 -12.75 3.54 6.93
N LEU A 97 -13.38 3.82 5.79
CA LEU A 97 -14.36 4.91 5.63
C LEU A 97 -15.80 4.45 5.92
N TYR A 98 -16.04 3.15 5.98
CA TYR A 98 -17.34 2.60 6.34
C TYR A 98 -17.72 3.04 7.76
N GLY A 99 -18.98 3.46 7.92
CA GLY A 99 -19.53 3.97 9.18
C GLY A 99 -19.26 5.46 9.47
N ILE A 100 -18.47 6.15 8.64
CA ILE A 100 -18.32 7.62 8.74
C ILE A 100 -18.75 8.36 7.47
N ALA A 101 -18.62 7.72 6.31
CA ALA A 101 -19.15 8.22 5.05
C ALA A 101 -20.64 7.89 4.93
N ASP A 102 -21.39 8.76 4.26
CA ASP A 102 -22.80 8.51 3.93
C ASP A 102 -22.93 7.38 2.91
N ARG A 103 -21.98 7.32 1.97
CA ARG A 103 -21.92 6.28 0.94
C ARG A 103 -20.48 6.06 0.48
N VAL A 104 -20.13 4.81 0.24
CA VAL A 104 -18.86 4.43 -0.37
C VAL A 104 -19.13 3.63 -1.65
N ILE A 105 -18.59 4.10 -2.77
CA ILE A 105 -18.71 3.44 -4.08
C ILE A 105 -17.30 3.04 -4.53
N ILE A 106 -17.12 1.79 -4.94
CA ILE A 106 -15.86 1.30 -5.52
C ILE A 106 -16.07 1.05 -7.00
N LEU A 107 -15.25 1.69 -7.84
CA LEU A 107 -15.25 1.50 -9.29
C LEU A 107 -14.01 0.72 -9.70
N GLY A 108 -14.19 -0.44 -10.32
CA GLY A 108 -13.14 -1.25 -10.92
C GLY A 108 -13.30 -1.33 -12.43
N ARG A 109 -12.19 -1.42 -13.17
CA ARG A 109 -12.23 -1.69 -14.62
C ARG A 109 -12.68 -3.12 -14.93
N GLU A 110 -12.32 -4.05 -14.05
CA GLU A 110 -12.62 -5.48 -14.15
C GLU A 110 -13.23 -5.94 -12.81
N PRO A 111 -13.96 -7.06 -12.77
CA PRO A 111 -14.45 -7.63 -11.52
C PRO A 111 -13.32 -7.87 -10.51
N ALA A 112 -13.60 -7.65 -9.22
CA ALA A 112 -12.62 -7.86 -8.17
C ALA A 112 -12.24 -9.35 -8.11
N ARG A 113 -10.96 -9.67 -8.28
CA ARG A 113 -10.45 -11.03 -8.14
C ARG A 113 -10.26 -11.33 -6.67
N LEU A 114 -10.79 -12.47 -6.21
CA LEU A 114 -10.74 -12.85 -4.81
C LEU A 114 -9.62 -13.87 -4.58
N SER A 115 -8.72 -13.55 -3.66
CA SER A 115 -7.60 -14.42 -3.29
C SER A 115 -8.05 -15.81 -2.81
N ALA A 116 -9.25 -15.92 -2.20
CA ALA A 116 -9.85 -17.19 -1.81
C ALA A 116 -10.22 -18.09 -3.01
N VAL A 117 -10.50 -17.49 -4.16
CA VAL A 117 -10.87 -18.19 -5.40
C VAL A 117 -9.62 -18.45 -6.25
N THR A 118 -8.80 -17.42 -6.45
CA THR A 118 -7.64 -17.49 -7.36
C THR A 118 -6.41 -18.11 -6.72
N LYS A 119 -6.37 -18.22 -5.39
CA LYS A 119 -5.19 -18.61 -4.60
C LYS A 119 -3.97 -17.70 -4.80
N TYR A 120 -4.17 -16.50 -5.36
CA TYR A 120 -3.12 -15.51 -5.54
C TYR A 120 -3.17 -14.46 -4.42
N THR A 121 -2.05 -14.26 -3.72
CA THR A 121 -1.99 -13.38 -2.53
C THR A 121 -2.09 -11.89 -2.84
N GLY A 122 -1.90 -11.50 -4.11
CA GLY A 122 -2.07 -10.12 -4.58
C GLY A 122 -3.52 -9.73 -4.82
N ASP A 123 -4.43 -10.70 -4.93
CA ASP A 123 -5.86 -10.48 -5.13
C ASP A 123 -6.56 -10.05 -3.82
N VAL A 124 -7.81 -9.59 -3.93
CA VAL A 124 -8.56 -9.03 -2.81
C VAL A 124 -8.71 -10.09 -1.70
N ARG A 125 -8.32 -9.74 -0.48
CA ARG A 125 -8.45 -10.65 0.66
C ARG A 125 -9.91 -10.77 1.08
N ALA A 126 -10.33 -12.00 1.36
CA ALA A 126 -11.71 -12.28 1.81
C ALA A 126 -12.09 -11.52 3.10
N LYS A 127 -11.12 -11.13 3.94
CA LYS A 127 -11.36 -10.30 5.12
C LYS A 127 -11.93 -8.92 4.81
N TYR A 128 -11.65 -8.39 3.61
CA TYR A 128 -12.13 -7.08 3.17
C TYR A 128 -13.53 -7.17 2.51
N LEU A 129 -14.04 -8.39 2.36
CA LEU A 129 -15.36 -8.70 1.80
C LEU A 129 -16.44 -8.73 2.88
N GLN A 130 -16.22 -8.07 4.02
CA GLN A 130 -17.30 -7.85 4.99
C GLN A 130 -18.53 -7.38 4.22
N ALA A 131 -19.67 -8.05 4.42
CA ALA A 131 -20.88 -7.81 3.66
C ALA A 131 -21.33 -6.37 3.91
N LEU A 132 -20.94 -5.47 3.01
CA LEU A 132 -21.23 -4.03 3.03
C LEU A 132 -22.64 -3.77 2.47
N GLU A 133 -23.64 -4.47 3.02
CA GLU A 133 -25.02 -4.63 2.53
C GLU A 133 -25.17 -5.73 1.45
N ASN A 134 -26.01 -6.72 1.74
CA ASN A 134 -26.44 -7.75 0.79
C ASN A 134 -27.94 -7.56 0.52
N PHE A 135 -28.30 -6.88 -0.56
CA PHE A 135 -29.67 -6.87 -1.06
C PHE A 135 -29.91 -8.11 -1.92
N ASN A 136 -30.33 -9.20 -1.28
CA ASN A 136 -30.95 -10.31 -1.99
C ASN A 136 -32.39 -9.90 -2.35
N GLY A 137 -32.56 -9.25 -3.50
CA GLY A 137 -33.88 -9.08 -4.10
C GLY A 137 -34.46 -10.44 -4.45
N LYS A 138 -35.59 -10.79 -3.83
CA LYS A 138 -36.50 -11.80 -4.41
C LYS A 138 -37.32 -11.15 -5.51
#